data_AF-A0A6L7NF56-F1
#
_entry.id   AF-A0A6L7NF56-F1
#
_cell.length_a   1.000
_cell.length_b   1.000
_cell.length_c   1.000
_cell.angle_alpha   90.00
_cell.angle_beta   90.00
_cell.angle_gamma   90.00
#
_symmetry.space_group_name_H-M   'P 1'
#
loop_
_entity.id
_entity.type
_entity.pdbx_description
1 polymer ?
#
loop_
_entity_poly.entity_id
_entity_poly.type
_entity_poly.pdbx_seq_one_letter_code
_entity_poly.pdbx_strand_id
1 'polypeptide(L)'
;MTRANPRRTSLLAVTALVLAVSAAAIPAPAQTTEEEMVRVEAELARIRAEVQQLTDEYQAAWAAEADLAFRISSLESSIAGYGVEQRRLQDQIRERAVDLYMSGAAVNDLAALMISASLADIDIRTEYLDDAREQDQVLFNALEVLTRQLNEAAEALRLSRGEQQEVLAQMEELSVGLSERLAAGQEAYLRLEERRAEEIAQAEAEARAQAEAEARAQAQAEAAARAQAEAEAEARAQAEAEAEARARAEAEAEAAR
;
A
#
# COMPACT_ATOMS: atom_id res chain seq x y z
N MET A 1 32.08 -13.39 3.04
CA MET A 1 31.53 -12.30 2.21
C MET A 1 30.09 -12.63 1.88
N THR A 2 29.19 -12.18 2.74
CA THR A 2 27.76 -12.49 2.74
C THR A 2 27.08 -11.63 1.67
N ARG A 3 26.55 -12.24 0.60
CA ARG A 3 25.77 -11.51 -0.41
C ARG A 3 24.52 -10.95 0.26
N ALA A 4 24.47 -9.61 0.37
CA ALA A 4 23.28 -8.89 0.81
C ALA A 4 22.13 -9.19 -0.16
N ASN A 5 21.00 -9.61 0.39
CA ASN A 5 19.82 -10.03 -0.36
C ASN A 5 19.06 -8.76 -0.84
N PRO A 6 18.92 -8.51 -2.15
CA PRO A 6 18.35 -7.26 -2.68
C PRO A 6 16.87 -7.05 -2.33
N ARG A 7 16.17 -8.09 -1.84
CA ARG A 7 14.78 -8.01 -1.36
C ARG A 7 14.63 -7.43 0.06
N ARG A 8 15.72 -7.35 0.84
CA ARG A 8 15.69 -6.71 2.17
C ARG A 8 15.94 -5.20 2.09
N THR A 9 16.64 -4.75 1.04
CA THR A 9 16.92 -3.33 0.80
C THR A 9 15.69 -2.55 0.34
N SER A 10 14.71 -3.19 -0.29
CA SER A 10 13.42 -2.58 -0.61
C SER A 10 12.50 -2.39 0.61
N LEU A 11 12.64 -3.25 1.63
CA LEU A 11 11.81 -3.20 2.84
C LEU A 11 12.09 -1.95 3.69
N LEU A 12 13.37 -1.62 3.86
CA LEU A 12 13.82 -0.45 4.65
C LEU A 12 13.52 0.89 3.96
N ALA A 13 13.47 0.91 2.62
CA ALA A 13 13.17 2.12 1.86
C ALA A 13 11.71 2.56 2.04
N VAL A 14 10.77 1.61 2.14
CA VAL A 14 9.35 1.90 2.32
C VAL A 14 9.01 2.30 3.77
N THR A 15 9.73 1.77 4.77
CA THR A 15 9.48 2.13 6.19
C THR A 15 10.01 3.51 6.58
N ALA A 16 11.06 4.00 5.92
CA ALA A 16 11.73 5.24 6.30
C ALA A 16 11.04 6.51 5.80
N LEU A 17 10.19 6.43 4.77
CA LEU A 17 9.56 7.61 4.15
C LEU A 17 8.29 8.09 4.89
N VAL A 18 7.74 7.27 5.80
CA VAL A 18 6.47 7.55 6.50
C VAL A 18 6.62 8.60 7.63
N LEU A 19 7.84 8.99 8.01
CA LEU A 19 8.10 9.68 9.27
C LEU A 19 8.42 11.19 9.18
N ALA A 20 8.36 11.82 8.00
CA ALA A 20 8.80 13.21 7.84
C ALA A 20 7.76 14.10 7.15
N VAL A 21 6.59 14.28 7.77
CA VAL A 21 5.71 15.41 7.42
C VAL A 21 5.22 16.05 8.72
N SER A 22 6.08 16.86 9.31
CA SER A 22 5.77 17.72 10.46
C SER A 22 5.12 19.01 9.98
N ALA A 23 3.91 19.26 10.48
CA ALA A 23 3.09 20.44 10.24
C ALA A 23 3.74 21.72 10.80
N ALA A 24 3.81 22.77 9.98
CA ALA A 24 4.02 24.14 10.42
C ALA A 24 2.75 24.95 10.11
N ALA A 25 2.12 25.49 11.15
CA ALA A 25 0.95 26.35 11.06
C ALA A 25 1.36 27.79 10.74
N ILE A 26 0.75 28.41 9.73
CA ILE A 26 0.90 29.82 9.34
C ILE A 26 -0.51 30.38 9.05
N PRO A 27 -0.84 31.63 9.44
CA PRO A 27 -2.23 32.12 9.49
C PRO A 27 -2.77 32.61 8.14
N ALA A 28 -4.11 32.52 8.00
CA ALA A 28 -4.95 32.84 6.84
C ALA A 28 -4.97 34.35 6.46
N PRO A 29 -5.30 34.74 5.20
CA PRO A 29 -6.67 34.58 4.66
C PRO A 29 -6.81 34.26 3.15
N ALA A 30 -7.78 33.39 2.79
CA ALA A 30 -8.67 33.49 1.61
C ALA A 30 -9.60 32.25 1.55
N GLN A 31 -10.91 32.45 1.75
CA GLN A 31 -11.90 31.37 1.97
C GLN A 31 -12.05 30.39 0.78
N THR A 32 -11.61 30.76 -0.43
CA THR A 32 -11.67 29.88 -1.61
C THR A 32 -10.45 28.97 -1.76
N THR A 33 -9.33 29.30 -1.12
CA THR A 33 -8.04 28.58 -1.22
C THR A 33 -7.86 27.58 -0.07
N GLU A 34 -8.37 27.93 1.11
CA GLU A 34 -8.36 27.08 2.31
C GLU A 34 -9.19 25.79 2.10
N GLU A 35 -10.35 25.89 1.42
CA GLU A 35 -11.13 24.70 1.04
C GLU A 35 -10.37 23.76 0.11
N GLU A 36 -9.58 24.30 -0.83
CA GLU A 36 -8.82 23.49 -1.79
C GLU A 36 -7.60 22.82 -1.12
N MET A 37 -6.90 23.50 -0.20
CA MET A 37 -5.87 22.87 0.62
C MET A 37 -6.43 21.73 1.48
N VAL A 38 -7.57 21.95 2.15
CA VAL A 38 -8.24 20.92 2.94
C VAL A 38 -8.63 19.72 2.06
N ARG A 39 -9.05 19.95 0.81
CA ARG A 39 -9.32 18.86 -0.15
C ARG A 39 -8.08 18.05 -0.49
N VAL A 40 -6.94 18.69 -0.76
CA VAL A 40 -5.68 17.99 -1.09
C VAL A 40 -5.15 17.23 0.13
N GLU A 41 -5.24 17.81 1.33
CA GLU A 41 -4.86 17.10 2.56
C GLU A 41 -5.77 15.90 2.84
N ALA A 42 -7.07 16.02 2.59
CA ALA A 42 -8.01 14.91 2.68
C ALA A 42 -7.71 13.81 1.63
N GLU A 43 -7.31 14.19 0.42
CA GLU A 43 -6.86 13.27 -0.63
C GLU A 43 -5.62 12.48 -0.18
N LEU A 44 -4.61 13.16 0.38
CA LEU A 44 -3.41 12.53 0.93
C LEU A 44 -3.71 11.58 2.10
N ALA A 45 -4.62 11.98 3.00
CA ALA A 45 -5.05 11.14 4.11
C ALA A 45 -5.73 9.86 3.60
N ARG A 46 -6.56 9.99 2.55
CA ARG A 46 -7.21 8.86 1.89
C ARG A 46 -6.19 7.93 1.22
N ILE A 47 -5.26 8.47 0.43
CA ILE A 47 -4.21 7.68 -0.23
C ILE A 47 -3.39 6.93 0.81
N ARG A 48 -3.03 7.57 1.93
CA ARG A 48 -2.31 6.92 3.03
C ARG A 48 -3.10 5.74 3.61
N ALA A 49 -4.40 5.91 3.83
CA ALA A 49 -5.25 4.83 4.32
C ALA A 49 -5.33 3.67 3.32
N GLU A 50 -5.45 3.96 2.02
CA GLU A 50 -5.47 2.95 0.95
C GLU A 50 -4.11 2.21 0.87
N VAL A 51 -2.97 2.90 0.99
CA VAL A 51 -1.64 2.27 1.05
C VAL A 51 -1.51 1.36 2.26
N GLN A 52 -2.00 1.79 3.43
CA GLN A 52 -1.97 0.96 4.63
C GLN A 52 -2.80 -0.32 4.43
N GLN A 53 -4.03 -0.17 3.92
CA GLN A 53 -4.90 -1.31 3.65
C GLN A 53 -4.25 -2.30 2.68
N LEU A 54 -3.74 -1.82 1.55
CA LEU A 54 -3.06 -2.68 0.56
C LEU A 54 -1.82 -3.36 1.16
N THR A 55 -1.12 -2.69 2.07
CA THR A 55 0.04 -3.28 2.77
C THR A 55 -0.41 -4.41 3.69
N ASP A 56 -1.50 -4.23 4.42
CA ASP A 56 -2.06 -5.25 5.31
C ASP A 56 -2.56 -6.46 4.50
N GLU A 57 -3.24 -6.22 3.37
CA GLU A 57 -3.68 -7.27 2.43
C GLU A 57 -2.47 -8.03 1.84
N TYR A 58 -1.40 -7.32 1.46
CA TYR A 58 -0.19 -7.95 0.95
C TYR A 58 0.50 -8.82 2.00
N GLN A 59 0.55 -8.36 3.26
CA GLN A 59 1.10 -9.16 4.37
C GLN A 59 0.26 -10.40 4.65
N ALA A 60 -1.06 -10.29 4.60
CA ALA A 60 -1.96 -11.44 4.76
C ALA A 60 -1.77 -12.47 3.63
N ALA A 61 -1.66 -12.02 2.38
CA ALA A 61 -1.38 -12.89 1.24
C ALA A 61 -0.01 -13.59 1.37
N TRP A 62 1.00 -12.88 1.86
CA TRP A 62 2.32 -13.47 2.15
C TRP A 62 2.26 -14.54 3.24
N ALA A 63 1.49 -14.31 4.31
CA ALA A 63 1.28 -15.33 5.35
C ALA A 63 0.56 -16.56 4.81
N ALA A 64 -0.47 -16.37 3.97
CA ALA A 64 -1.18 -17.46 3.30
C ALA A 64 -0.27 -18.28 2.38
N GLU A 65 0.65 -17.63 1.66
CA GLU A 65 1.66 -18.32 0.84
C GLU A 65 2.58 -19.22 1.68
N ALA A 66 3.01 -18.74 2.85
CA ALA A 66 3.86 -19.53 3.75
C ALA A 66 3.13 -20.78 4.28
N ASP A 67 1.87 -20.64 4.66
CA ASP A 67 1.03 -21.76 5.10
C ASP A 67 0.80 -22.77 3.95
N LEU A 68 0.56 -22.28 2.73
CA LEU A 68 0.44 -23.12 1.53
C LEU A 68 1.74 -23.86 1.23
N ALA A 69 2.89 -23.20 1.33
CA ALA A 69 4.19 -23.83 1.11
C ALA A 69 4.44 -24.97 2.10
N PHE A 70 4.07 -24.78 3.38
CA PHE A 70 4.15 -25.83 4.39
C PHE A 70 3.20 -27.00 4.07
N ARG A 71 1.93 -26.72 3.73
CA ARG A 71 0.94 -27.73 3.32
C ARG A 71 1.41 -28.55 2.12
N ILE A 72 1.91 -27.89 1.08
CA ILE A 72 2.44 -28.51 -0.14
C ILE A 72 3.61 -29.44 0.21
N SER A 73 4.58 -28.96 0.99
CA SER A 73 5.73 -29.78 1.40
C SER A 73 5.30 -31.02 2.21
N SER A 74 4.34 -30.86 3.11
CA SER A 74 3.78 -31.98 3.87
C SER A 74 3.07 -33.00 2.98
N LEU A 75 2.30 -32.54 1.98
CA LEU A 75 1.60 -33.41 1.03
C LEU A 75 2.59 -34.17 0.14
N GLU A 76 3.63 -33.50 -0.36
CA GLU A 76 4.70 -34.14 -1.14
C GLU A 76 5.42 -35.22 -0.34
N SER A 77 5.72 -34.96 0.94
CA SER A 77 6.31 -35.96 1.83
C SER A 77 5.38 -37.16 2.06
N SER A 78 4.08 -36.92 2.26
CA SER A 78 3.09 -37.98 2.44
C SER A 78 2.96 -38.84 1.17
N ILE A 79 2.88 -38.22 -0.01
CA ILE A 79 2.81 -38.92 -1.30
C ILE A 79 4.07 -39.77 -1.52
N ALA A 80 5.25 -39.24 -1.20
CA ALA A 80 6.49 -39.99 -1.28
C ALA A 80 6.47 -41.21 -0.33
N GLY A 81 5.98 -41.02 0.90
CA GLY A 81 5.80 -42.09 1.88
C GLY A 81 4.84 -43.18 1.39
N TYR A 82 3.66 -42.79 0.90
CA TYR A 82 2.68 -43.71 0.33
C TYR A 82 3.23 -44.45 -0.88
N GLY A 83 3.99 -43.79 -1.75
CA GLY A 83 4.62 -44.44 -2.89
C GLY A 83 5.66 -45.50 -2.52
N VAL A 84 6.40 -45.31 -1.42
CA VAL A 84 7.31 -46.33 -0.88
C VAL A 84 6.53 -47.53 -0.35
N GLU A 85 5.51 -47.27 0.47
CA GLU A 85 4.68 -48.32 1.06
C GLU A 85 3.90 -49.11 0.01
N GLN A 86 3.48 -48.44 -1.07
CA GLN A 86 2.76 -49.07 -2.17
C GLN A 86 3.64 -50.06 -2.90
N ARG A 87 4.89 -49.68 -3.21
CA ARG A 87 5.87 -50.60 -3.81
C ARG A 87 6.15 -51.78 -2.89
N ARG A 88 6.30 -51.53 -1.57
CA ARG A 88 6.49 -52.60 -0.57
C ARG A 88 5.34 -53.61 -0.58
N LEU A 89 4.09 -53.15 -0.57
CA LEU A 89 2.91 -54.02 -0.61
C LEU A 89 2.79 -54.77 -1.95
N GLN A 90 3.08 -54.10 -3.07
CA GLN A 90 3.09 -54.73 -4.39
C GLN A 90 4.15 -55.83 -4.50
N ASP A 91 5.34 -55.61 -3.93
CA ASP A 91 6.40 -56.62 -3.89
C ASP A 91 5.99 -57.82 -3.01
N GLN A 92 5.37 -57.59 -1.85
CA GLN A 92 4.83 -58.66 -1.01
C GLN A 92 3.75 -59.50 -1.70
N ILE A 93 2.82 -58.83 -2.40
CA ILE A 93 1.78 -59.52 -3.19
C ILE A 93 2.42 -60.35 -4.31
N ARG A 94 3.46 -59.81 -4.98
CA ARG A 94 4.19 -60.52 -6.04
C ARG A 94 4.93 -61.75 -5.51
N GLU A 95 5.66 -61.61 -4.40
CA GLU A 95 6.33 -62.74 -3.73
C GLU A 95 5.32 -63.83 -3.36
N ARG A 96 4.17 -63.42 -2.80
CA ARG A 96 3.11 -64.35 -2.41
C ARG A 96 2.51 -65.09 -3.61
N ALA A 97 2.30 -64.39 -4.72
CA ALA A 97 1.86 -64.99 -5.97
C ALA A 97 2.88 -66.03 -6.49
N VAL A 98 4.18 -65.72 -6.44
CA VAL A 98 5.24 -66.66 -6.82
C VAL A 98 5.26 -67.89 -5.92
N ASP A 99 5.11 -67.75 -4.61
CA ASP A 99 5.04 -68.88 -3.68
C ASP A 99 3.86 -69.80 -3.98
N LEU A 100 2.68 -69.23 -4.26
CA LEU A 100 1.48 -69.98 -4.63
C LEU A 100 1.71 -70.77 -5.91
N TYR A 101 2.30 -70.15 -6.94
CA TYR A 101 2.68 -70.81 -8.18
C TYR A 101 3.63 -71.99 -7.96
N MET A 102 4.69 -71.79 -7.17
CA MET A 102 5.68 -72.82 -6.88
C MET A 102 5.10 -73.96 -6.01
N SER A 103 4.08 -73.68 -5.20
CA SER A 103 3.38 -74.69 -4.38
C SER A 103 2.38 -75.56 -5.16
N GLY A 104 2.16 -75.29 -6.45
CA GLY A 104 1.24 -76.04 -7.31
C GLY A 104 -0.24 -75.64 -7.17
N ALA A 105 -0.53 -74.48 -6.56
CA ALA A 105 -1.87 -73.89 -6.57
C ALA A 105 -2.24 -73.44 -8.01
N ALA A 106 -3.53 -73.48 -8.35
CA ALA A 106 -4.02 -73.41 -9.72
C ALA A 106 -3.50 -72.18 -10.52
N VAL A 107 -3.03 -72.45 -11.73
CA VAL A 107 -2.36 -71.50 -12.64
C VAL A 107 -3.29 -70.38 -13.16
N ASN A 108 -4.61 -70.59 -13.11
CA ASN A 108 -5.59 -69.64 -13.63
C ASN A 108 -5.72 -68.37 -12.78
N ASP A 109 -5.55 -68.48 -11.46
CA ASP A 109 -5.72 -67.36 -10.53
C ASP A 109 -4.49 -66.43 -10.54
N LEU A 110 -3.33 -66.98 -10.89
CA LEU A 110 -2.04 -66.28 -10.94
C LEU A 110 -1.90 -65.34 -12.15
N ALA A 111 -2.43 -65.74 -13.30
CA ALA A 111 -2.34 -64.97 -14.53
C ALA A 111 -3.14 -63.65 -14.43
N ALA A 112 -4.28 -63.66 -13.75
CA ALA A 112 -5.11 -62.48 -13.54
C ALA A 112 -4.44 -61.45 -12.60
N LEU A 113 -3.66 -61.93 -11.63
CA LEU A 113 -2.91 -61.11 -10.66
C LEU A 113 -1.63 -60.48 -11.23
N MET A 114 -1.00 -61.14 -12.21
CA MET A 114 0.23 -60.67 -12.87
C MET A 114 -0.04 -59.75 -14.07
N ILE A 115 -1.21 -59.87 -14.72
CA ILE A 115 -1.59 -59.09 -15.91
C ILE A 115 -2.27 -57.78 -15.55
N SER A 116 -2.95 -57.70 -14.41
CA SER A 116 -3.62 -56.45 -14.02
C SER A 116 -2.58 -55.42 -13.55
N ALA A 117 -2.29 -54.44 -14.41
CA ALA A 117 -1.54 -53.23 -14.05
C ALA A 117 -2.27 -52.36 -13.01
N SER A 118 -3.49 -52.76 -12.65
CA SER A 118 -4.36 -52.12 -11.67
C SER A 118 -5.18 -53.21 -10.96
N LEU A 119 -5.02 -53.33 -9.64
CA LEU A 119 -5.86 -54.16 -8.76
C LEU A 119 -7.31 -53.65 -8.64
N ALA A 120 -7.70 -52.66 -9.44
CA ALA A 120 -9.03 -52.07 -9.49
C ALA A 120 -10.03 -52.86 -10.36
N ASP A 121 -9.61 -53.91 -11.07
CA ASP A 121 -10.56 -54.84 -11.70
C ASP A 121 -11.22 -55.71 -10.62
N ILE A 122 -12.31 -55.17 -10.08
CA ILE A 122 -13.16 -55.78 -9.04
C ILE A 122 -13.59 -57.20 -9.42
N ASP A 123 -13.85 -57.46 -10.70
CA ASP A 123 -14.33 -58.77 -11.17
C ASP A 123 -13.28 -59.88 -11.00
N ILE A 124 -12.00 -59.57 -11.20
CA ILE A 124 -10.89 -60.52 -10.96
C ILE A 124 -10.69 -60.77 -9.46
N ARG A 125 -10.93 -59.73 -8.66
CA ARG A 125 -10.67 -59.73 -7.21
C ARG A 125 -11.71 -60.56 -6.44
N THR A 126 -12.97 -60.51 -6.86
CA THR A 126 -14.08 -61.17 -6.15
C THR A 126 -13.99 -62.70 -6.26
N GLU A 127 -13.58 -63.22 -7.42
CA GLU A 127 -13.36 -64.65 -7.63
C GLU A 127 -12.10 -65.17 -6.91
N TYR A 128 -11.07 -64.32 -6.74
CA TYR A 128 -9.84 -64.66 -6.02
C TYR A 128 -9.98 -64.59 -4.49
N LEU A 129 -10.76 -63.64 -3.96
CA LEU A 129 -10.90 -63.41 -2.51
C LEU A 129 -11.78 -64.45 -1.81
N ASP A 130 -12.64 -65.17 -2.55
CA ASP A 130 -13.46 -66.27 -2.02
C ASP A 130 -12.60 -67.50 -1.64
N ASP A 131 -11.46 -67.71 -2.31
CA ASP A 131 -10.53 -68.83 -2.08
C ASP A 131 -9.19 -68.40 -1.43
N ALA A 132 -8.98 -67.09 -1.25
CA ALA A 132 -7.77 -66.53 -0.64
C ALA A 132 -7.75 -66.68 0.89
N ARG A 133 -6.57 -67.00 1.45
CA ARG A 133 -6.37 -67.07 2.91
C ARG A 133 -6.54 -65.68 3.53
N GLU A 134 -7.01 -65.59 4.79
CA GLU A 134 -7.21 -64.32 5.53
C GLU A 134 -6.03 -63.35 5.42
N GLN A 135 -4.80 -63.87 5.42
CA GLN A 135 -3.57 -63.09 5.33
C GLN A 135 -3.40 -62.37 3.98
N ASP A 136 -3.89 -62.95 2.89
CA ASP A 136 -3.79 -62.37 1.54
C ASP A 136 -4.85 -61.25 1.38
N GLN A 137 -6.04 -61.42 1.98
CA GLN A 137 -7.09 -60.38 2.02
C GLN A 137 -6.61 -59.09 2.72
N VAL A 138 -5.82 -59.20 3.80
CA VAL A 138 -5.26 -58.05 4.52
C VAL A 138 -4.31 -57.23 3.63
N LEU A 139 -3.47 -57.87 2.82
CA LEU A 139 -2.54 -57.19 1.91
C LEU A 139 -3.28 -56.39 0.84
N PHE A 140 -4.33 -56.98 0.26
CA PHE A 140 -5.16 -56.32 -0.74
C PHE A 140 -5.93 -55.13 -0.15
N ASN A 141 -6.52 -55.29 1.03
CA ASN A 141 -7.23 -54.21 1.72
C ASN A 141 -6.27 -53.05 2.07
N ALA A 142 -5.07 -53.36 2.54
CA ALA A 142 -4.05 -52.35 2.84
C ALA A 142 -3.64 -51.55 1.58
N LEU A 143 -3.47 -52.24 0.45
CA LEU A 143 -3.09 -51.59 -0.82
C LEU A 143 -4.21 -50.71 -1.40
N GLU A 144 -5.46 -51.11 -1.21
CA GLU A 144 -6.62 -50.31 -1.59
C GLU A 144 -6.71 -49.02 -0.77
N VAL A 145 -6.61 -49.13 0.57
CA VAL A 145 -6.59 -47.98 1.46
C VAL A 145 -5.47 -47.02 1.07
N LEU A 146 -4.26 -47.55 0.80
CA LEU A 146 -3.11 -46.74 0.42
C LEU A 146 -3.29 -46.05 -0.93
N THR A 147 -3.87 -46.74 -1.92
CA THR A 147 -4.15 -46.17 -3.24
C THR A 147 -5.16 -45.04 -3.14
N ARG A 148 -6.20 -45.19 -2.31
CA ARG A 148 -7.16 -44.12 -2.01
C ARG A 148 -6.47 -42.93 -1.35
N GLN A 149 -5.63 -43.16 -0.33
CA GLN A 149 -4.85 -42.10 0.33
C GLN A 149 -3.92 -41.36 -0.63
N LEU A 150 -3.30 -42.07 -1.58
CA LEU A 150 -2.42 -41.47 -2.58
C LEU A 150 -3.21 -40.57 -3.54
N ASN A 151 -4.38 -41.03 -4.01
CA ASN A 151 -5.25 -40.23 -4.87
C ASN A 151 -5.78 -38.99 -4.14
N GLU A 152 -6.23 -39.14 -2.89
CA GLU A 152 -6.68 -38.03 -2.05
C GLU A 152 -5.55 -36.99 -1.82
N ALA A 153 -4.34 -37.45 -1.49
CA ALA A 153 -3.19 -36.57 -1.28
C ALA A 153 -2.72 -35.88 -2.58
N ALA A 154 -2.72 -36.60 -3.71
CA ALA A 154 -2.35 -36.04 -5.01
C ALA A 154 -3.33 -34.96 -5.46
N GLU A 155 -4.63 -35.17 -5.24
CA GLU A 155 -5.65 -34.16 -5.56
C GLU A 155 -5.55 -32.95 -4.63
N ALA A 156 -5.36 -33.17 -3.33
CA ALA A 156 -5.11 -32.08 -2.38
C ALA A 156 -3.86 -31.26 -2.73
N LEU A 157 -2.80 -31.91 -3.23
CA LEU A 157 -1.59 -31.24 -3.70
C LEU A 157 -1.88 -30.41 -4.96
N ARG A 158 -2.64 -30.94 -5.91
CA ARG A 158 -3.05 -30.23 -7.12
C ARG A 158 -3.85 -28.97 -6.77
N LEU A 159 -4.83 -29.09 -5.88
CA LEU A 159 -5.64 -27.97 -5.41
C LEU A 159 -4.78 -26.93 -4.67
N SER A 160 -3.93 -27.37 -3.74
CA SER A 160 -3.05 -26.46 -2.98
C SER A 160 -2.06 -25.70 -3.88
N ARG A 161 -1.56 -26.33 -4.95
CA ARG A 161 -0.73 -25.66 -5.97
C ARG A 161 -1.53 -24.66 -6.81
N GLY A 162 -2.79 -24.94 -7.09
CA GLY A 162 -3.71 -23.97 -7.71
C GLY A 162 -3.94 -22.76 -6.81
N GLU A 163 -4.28 -22.99 -5.54
CA GLU A 163 -4.40 -21.94 -4.51
C GLU A 163 -3.12 -21.10 -4.43
N GLN A 164 -1.93 -21.73 -4.44
CA GLN A 164 -0.65 -21.02 -4.43
C GLN A 164 -0.49 -20.10 -5.65
N GLN A 165 -0.88 -20.53 -6.85
CA GLN A 165 -0.81 -19.70 -8.05
C GLN A 165 -1.74 -18.48 -7.94
N GLU A 166 -2.96 -18.68 -7.42
CA GLU A 166 -3.92 -17.59 -7.20
C GLU A 166 -3.40 -16.57 -6.18
N VAL A 167 -2.85 -17.03 -5.05
CA VAL A 167 -2.25 -16.15 -4.03
C VAL A 167 -1.07 -15.37 -4.60
N LEU A 168 -0.20 -16.01 -5.39
CA LEU A 168 0.93 -15.32 -6.02
C LEU A 168 0.46 -14.26 -7.04
N ALA A 169 -0.58 -14.55 -7.81
CA ALA A 169 -1.18 -13.58 -8.72
C ALA A 169 -1.80 -12.40 -7.96
N GLN A 170 -2.50 -12.66 -6.87
CA GLN A 170 -3.05 -11.62 -5.99
C GLN A 170 -1.93 -10.74 -5.41
N MET A 171 -0.82 -11.34 -4.98
CA MET A 171 0.33 -10.57 -4.48
C MET A 171 0.94 -9.66 -5.54
N GLU A 172 0.99 -10.11 -6.81
CA GLU A 172 1.45 -9.28 -7.93
C GLU A 172 0.51 -8.09 -8.12
N GLU A 173 -0.80 -8.31 -8.16
CA GLU A 173 -1.82 -7.26 -8.26
C GLU A 173 -1.71 -6.24 -7.11
N LEU A 174 -1.63 -6.72 -5.87
CA LEU A 174 -1.45 -5.87 -4.70
C LEU A 174 -0.15 -5.06 -4.77
N SER A 175 0.93 -5.64 -5.29
CA SER A 175 2.20 -4.93 -5.46
C SER A 175 2.13 -3.80 -6.49
N VAL A 176 1.39 -4.01 -7.59
CA VAL A 176 1.12 -2.98 -8.60
C VAL A 176 0.25 -1.89 -7.99
N GLY A 177 -0.84 -2.25 -7.32
CA GLY A 177 -1.73 -1.30 -6.65
C GLY A 177 -1.00 -0.44 -5.61
N LEU A 178 -0.11 -1.03 -4.82
CA LEU A 178 0.75 -0.28 -3.88
C LEU A 178 1.63 0.74 -4.61
N SER A 179 2.28 0.34 -5.70
CA SER A 179 3.13 1.22 -6.48
C SER A 179 2.34 2.41 -7.05
N GLU A 180 1.15 2.16 -7.60
CA GLU A 180 0.27 3.19 -8.14
C GLU A 180 -0.18 4.18 -7.06
N ARG A 181 -0.60 3.68 -5.88
CA ARG A 181 -1.04 4.54 -4.77
C ARG A 181 0.10 5.35 -4.18
N LEU A 182 1.30 4.79 -4.09
CA LEU A 182 2.49 5.54 -3.68
C LEU A 182 2.84 6.65 -4.67
N ALA A 183 2.76 6.39 -5.97
CA ALA A 183 2.96 7.40 -7.01
C ALA A 183 1.91 8.51 -6.94
N ALA A 184 0.62 8.16 -6.83
CA ALA A 184 -0.46 9.12 -6.65
C ALA A 184 -0.28 9.97 -5.38
N GLY A 185 0.21 9.36 -4.29
CA GLY A 185 0.54 10.07 -3.05
C GLY A 185 1.68 11.08 -3.22
N GLN A 186 2.72 10.75 -3.98
CA GLN A 186 3.81 11.67 -4.29
C GLN A 186 3.33 12.85 -5.13
N GLU A 187 2.50 12.60 -6.14
CA GLU A 187 1.91 13.66 -6.96
C GLU A 187 1.00 14.58 -6.14
N ALA A 188 0.16 14.00 -5.28
CA ALA A 188 -0.69 14.78 -4.38
C ALA A 188 0.13 15.63 -3.40
N TYR A 189 1.28 15.13 -2.95
CA TYR A 189 2.17 15.86 -2.06
C TYR A 189 2.85 17.04 -2.79
N LEU A 190 3.34 16.84 -4.02
CA LEU A 190 3.90 17.92 -4.83
C LEU A 190 2.85 19.01 -5.12
N ARG A 191 1.61 18.60 -5.45
CA ARG A 191 0.48 19.52 -5.59
C ARG A 191 0.25 20.33 -4.32
N LEU A 192 0.31 19.71 -3.14
CA LEU A 192 0.16 20.42 -1.87
C LEU A 192 1.27 21.46 -1.67
N GLU A 193 2.53 21.12 -1.97
CA GLU A 193 3.66 22.03 -1.83
C GLU A 193 3.56 23.23 -2.78
N GLU A 194 3.21 23.00 -4.04
CA GLU A 194 2.99 24.07 -5.02
C GLU A 194 1.90 25.03 -4.57
N ARG A 195 0.77 24.49 -4.09
CA ARG A 195 -0.36 25.30 -3.61
C ARG A 195 -0.01 26.13 -2.37
N ARG A 196 0.74 25.55 -1.43
CA ARG A 196 1.26 26.30 -0.27
C ARG A 196 2.21 27.41 -0.68
N ALA A 197 3.07 27.16 -1.68
CA ALA A 197 3.97 28.19 -2.19
C ALA A 197 3.20 29.34 -2.86
N GLU A 198 2.15 29.04 -3.62
CA GLU A 198 1.26 30.04 -4.22
C GLU A 198 0.56 30.89 -3.14
N GLU A 199 0.05 30.27 -2.07
CA GLU A 199 -0.59 31.02 -0.97
C GLU A 199 0.38 31.95 -0.25
N ILE A 200 1.61 31.50 0.02
CA ILE A 200 2.65 32.34 0.63
C ILE A 200 2.95 33.54 -0.29
N ALA A 201 3.08 33.31 -1.60
CA ALA A 201 3.33 34.37 -2.56
C ALA A 201 2.17 35.38 -2.65
N GLN A 202 0.92 34.91 -2.59
CA GLN A 202 -0.26 35.78 -2.56
C GLN A 202 -0.31 36.62 -1.29
N ALA A 203 -0.11 36.00 -0.12
CA ALA A 203 -0.09 36.70 1.16
C ALA A 203 1.01 37.78 1.22
N GLU A 204 2.20 37.49 0.69
CA GLU A 204 3.27 38.48 0.59
C GLU A 204 2.90 39.65 -0.35
N ALA A 205 2.25 39.37 -1.48
CA ALA A 205 1.84 40.40 -2.42
C ALA A 205 0.76 41.32 -1.82
N GLU A 206 -0.22 40.75 -1.10
CA GLU A 206 -1.25 41.51 -0.40
C GLU A 206 -0.65 42.38 0.71
N ALA A 207 0.27 41.84 1.52
CA ALA A 207 0.94 42.60 2.56
C ALA A 207 1.75 43.78 1.99
N ARG A 208 2.44 43.59 0.86
CA ARG A 208 3.15 44.67 0.16
C ARG A 208 2.19 45.74 -0.36
N ALA A 209 1.07 45.34 -0.97
CA ALA A 209 0.07 46.27 -1.47
C ALA A 209 -0.56 47.10 -0.35
N GLN A 210 -0.83 46.49 0.81
CA GLN A 210 -1.32 47.20 2.00
C GLN A 210 -0.28 48.19 2.53
N ALA A 211 0.98 47.78 2.67
CA ALA A 211 2.05 48.67 3.11
C ALA A 211 2.27 49.87 2.16
N GLU A 212 2.18 49.66 0.85
CA GLU A 212 2.24 50.75 -0.14
C GLU A 212 1.05 51.71 -0.02
N ALA A 213 -0.16 51.18 0.19
CA ALA A 213 -1.35 52.01 0.38
C ALA A 213 -1.25 52.86 1.65
N GLU A 214 -0.78 52.28 2.76
CA GLU A 214 -0.55 52.99 4.02
C GLU A 214 0.52 54.09 3.86
N ALA A 215 1.64 53.78 3.21
CA ALA A 215 2.69 54.76 2.95
C ALA A 215 2.19 55.94 2.09
N ARG A 216 1.37 55.67 1.06
CA ARG A 216 0.75 56.72 0.24
C ARG A 216 -0.22 57.59 1.05
N ALA A 217 -1.02 56.98 1.92
CA ALA A 217 -1.95 57.70 2.79
C ALA A 217 -1.20 58.61 3.79
N GLN A 218 -0.11 58.11 4.39
CA GLN A 218 0.74 58.90 5.28
C GLN A 218 1.39 60.08 4.54
N ALA A 219 1.95 59.86 3.36
CA ALA A 219 2.54 60.93 2.56
C ALA A 219 1.52 62.01 2.16
N GLN A 220 0.28 61.62 1.82
CA GLN A 220 -0.80 62.57 1.55
C GLN A 220 -1.19 63.38 2.79
N ALA A 221 -1.27 62.74 3.96
CA ALA A 221 -1.57 63.42 5.21
C ALA A 221 -0.46 64.42 5.61
N GLU A 222 0.81 64.04 5.46
CA GLU A 222 1.95 64.94 5.70
C GLU A 222 1.94 66.14 4.74
N ALA A 223 1.67 65.92 3.46
CA ALA A 223 1.57 67.00 2.48
C ALA A 223 0.43 67.97 2.80
N ALA A 224 -0.73 67.45 3.19
CA ALA A 224 -1.87 68.28 3.61
C ALA A 224 -1.54 69.11 4.87
N ALA A 225 -0.88 68.51 5.86
CA ALA A 225 -0.46 69.21 7.07
C ALA A 225 0.55 70.34 6.78
N ARG A 226 1.52 70.10 5.88
CA ARG A 226 2.47 71.14 5.44
C ARG A 226 1.77 72.29 4.73
N ALA A 227 0.86 71.99 3.80
CA ALA A 227 0.10 73.01 3.09
C ALA A 227 -0.75 73.86 4.04
N GLN A 228 -1.37 73.24 5.06
CA GLN A 228 -2.12 73.98 6.08
C GLN A 228 -1.20 74.89 6.91
N ALA A 229 -0.04 74.41 7.33
CA ALA A 229 0.93 75.21 8.09
C ALA A 229 1.47 76.40 7.27
N GLU A 230 1.73 76.22 5.98
CA GLU A 230 2.14 77.30 5.06
C GLU A 230 1.02 78.35 4.93
N ALA A 231 -0.23 77.94 4.72
CA ALA A 231 -1.37 78.85 4.64
C ALA A 231 -1.59 79.63 5.94
N GLU A 232 -1.44 78.99 7.11
CA GLU A 232 -1.52 79.66 8.41
C GLU A 232 -0.39 80.69 8.60
N ALA A 233 0.83 80.39 8.14
CA ALA A 233 1.95 81.32 8.20
C ALA A 233 1.75 82.53 7.28
N GLU A 234 1.29 82.33 6.05
CA GLU A 234 0.95 83.41 5.12
C GLU A 234 -0.15 84.33 5.68
N ALA A 235 -1.20 83.76 6.27
CA ALA A 235 -2.28 84.54 6.88
C ALA A 235 -1.78 85.39 8.06
N ARG A 236 -0.88 84.86 8.90
CA ARG A 236 -0.25 85.63 9.99
C ARG A 236 0.61 86.78 9.47
N ALA A 237 1.42 86.54 8.45
CA ALA A 237 2.28 87.57 7.84
C ALA A 237 1.44 88.70 7.21
N GLN A 238 0.32 88.37 6.56
CA GLN A 238 -0.62 89.37 6.03
C GLN A 238 -1.24 90.21 7.16
N ALA A 239 -1.68 89.58 8.26
CA ALA A 239 -2.24 90.27 9.40
C ALA A 239 -1.23 91.21 10.09
N GLU A 240 0.02 90.80 10.24
CA GLU A 240 1.10 91.66 10.76
C GLU A 240 1.37 92.86 9.84
N ALA A 241 1.43 92.64 8.52
CA ALA A 241 1.62 93.71 7.55
C ALA A 241 0.47 94.74 7.57
N GLU A 242 -0.78 94.28 7.68
CA GLU A 242 -1.94 95.17 7.84
C GLU A 242 -1.88 95.95 9.16
N ALA A 243 -1.47 95.31 10.26
CA ALA A 243 -1.32 95.98 11.55
C ALA A 243 -0.23 97.06 11.52
N GLU A 244 0.94 96.77 10.93
CA GLU A 244 1.99 97.77 10.72
C GLU A 244 1.51 98.95 9.86
N ALA A 245 0.80 98.67 8.77
CA ALA A 245 0.28 99.72 7.90
C ALA A 245 -0.70 100.65 8.63
N ARG A 246 -1.59 100.08 9.46
CA ARG A 246 -2.50 100.87 10.32
C ARG A 246 -1.74 101.70 11.35
N ALA A 247 -0.76 101.12 12.03
CA ALA A 247 0.05 101.84 13.02
C ALA A 247 0.82 103.02 12.39
N ARG A 248 1.35 102.84 11.18
CA ARG A 248 2.00 103.94 10.43
C ARG A 248 1.00 105.03 10.04
N ALA A 249 -0.18 104.66 9.56
CA ALA A 249 -1.23 105.61 9.21
C ALA A 249 -1.73 106.42 10.43
N GLU A 250 -1.86 105.79 11.60
CA GLU A 250 -2.18 106.48 12.85
C GLU A 250 -1.06 107.44 13.29
N ALA A 251 0.20 107.01 13.21
CA ALA A 251 1.35 107.86 13.53
C ALA A 251 1.47 109.08 12.60
N GLU A 252 1.22 108.91 11.30
CA GLU A 252 1.16 110.03 10.34
C GLU A 252 -0.02 110.97 10.63
N ALA A 253 -1.18 110.43 11.02
CA ALA A 253 -2.35 111.23 11.38
C ALA A 253 -2.16 112.03 12.68
N GLU A 254 -1.42 111.51 13.66
CA GLU A 254 -1.02 112.25 14.85
C GLU A 254 0.02 113.33 14.54
N ALA A 255 0.99 113.06 13.66
CA ALA A 255 2.01 114.04 13.26
C ALA A 255 1.45 115.22 12.43
N ALA A 256 0.26 115.08 11.85
CA ALA A 256 -0.42 116.11 11.05
C ALA A 256 -1.41 116.98 11.85
N ARG A 257 -1.56 116.76 13.16
CA ARG A 257 -2.37 117.58 14.08
C ARG A 257 -1.53 118.61 14.83
#